data_AF-A0A1G6LRD5-F1
#
_entry.id   AF-A0A1G6LRD5-F1
#
_cell.length_a   1.000
_cell.length_b   1.000
_cell.length_c   1.000
_cell.angle_alpha   90.00
_cell.angle_beta   90.00
_cell.angle_gamma   90.00
#
_symmetry.space_group_name_H-M   'P 1'
#
loop_
_entity.id
_entity.type
_entity.pdbx_description
1 polymer ?
#
loop_
_entity_poly.entity_id
_entity_poly.type
_entity_poly.pdbx_seq_one_letter_code
_entity_poly.pdbx_strand_id
1 'polypeptide(L)'
;MRLACLGLALLLASPALAQEGDARAGRRLAGGRCAVCHGNDGIAVQPDAPNLAGQNPAYLSAQLRAFRDKARLHEQMNLMAADLTEADIANLAAWYAAIEVTATPPAR
;
A
#
# COMPACT_ATOMS: atom_id res chain seq x y z
N MET A 1 -25.20 -49.23 24.84
CA MET A 1 -24.64 -48.66 23.60
C MET A 1 -25.10 -47.22 23.43
N ARG A 2 -24.30 -46.22 23.84
CA ARG A 2 -24.28 -44.86 23.27
C ARG A 2 -22.88 -44.29 23.52
N LEU A 3 -21.95 -44.55 22.60
CA LEU A 3 -20.65 -43.87 22.56
C LEU A 3 -20.90 -42.45 22.06
N ALA A 4 -20.66 -41.45 22.91
CA ALA A 4 -20.67 -40.04 22.51
C ALA A 4 -19.28 -39.71 21.94
N CYS A 5 -19.19 -39.61 20.61
CA CYS A 5 -18.01 -39.06 19.94
C CYS A 5 -17.99 -37.55 20.15
N LEU A 6 -17.14 -37.05 21.06
CA LEU A 6 -16.76 -35.64 21.08
C LEU A 6 -15.90 -35.37 19.84
N GLY A 7 -16.49 -34.77 18.81
CA GLY A 7 -15.77 -34.28 17.64
C GLY A 7 -14.92 -33.06 18.00
N LEU A 8 -13.60 -33.19 17.87
CA LEU A 8 -12.65 -32.09 17.96
C LEU A 8 -12.82 -31.19 16.73
N ALA A 9 -13.49 -30.04 16.88
CA ALA A 9 -13.61 -29.05 15.83
C ALA A 9 -12.26 -28.33 15.65
N LEU A 10 -11.52 -28.71 14.61
CA LEU A 10 -10.28 -28.04 14.20
C LEU A 10 -10.63 -26.71 13.51
N LEU A 11 -10.50 -25.60 14.24
CA LEU A 11 -10.64 -24.24 13.70
C LEU A 11 -9.50 -23.96 12.72
N LEU A 12 -9.76 -24.12 11.43
CA LEU A 12 -8.87 -23.65 10.37
C LEU A 12 -8.93 -22.11 10.35
N ALA A 13 -8.00 -21.46 11.04
CA ALA A 13 -7.76 -20.04 10.85
C ALA A 13 -7.17 -19.84 9.45
N SER A 14 -8.02 -19.50 8.47
CA SER A 14 -7.54 -19.09 7.15
C SER A 14 -6.60 -17.91 7.32
N PRO A 15 -5.36 -17.96 6.79
CA PRO A 15 -4.55 -16.76 6.74
C PRO A 15 -5.32 -15.77 5.88
N ALA A 16 -5.52 -14.56 6.39
CA ALA A 16 -6.01 -13.47 5.57
C ALA A 16 -4.96 -13.26 4.47
N LEU A 17 -5.18 -13.83 3.29
CA LEU A 17 -4.35 -13.57 2.13
C LEU A 17 -4.47 -12.07 1.88
N ALA A 18 -3.37 -11.35 2.09
CA ALA A 18 -3.30 -9.94 1.73
C ALA A 18 -3.74 -9.82 0.28
N GLN A 19 -4.72 -8.94 0.02
CA GLN A 19 -5.24 -8.77 -1.33
C GLN A 19 -4.10 -8.29 -2.24
N GLU A 20 -3.71 -9.12 -3.20
CA GLU A 20 -2.71 -8.76 -4.20
C GLU A 20 -3.27 -7.62 -5.05
N GLY A 21 -2.58 -6.48 -5.08
CA GLY A 21 -3.01 -5.30 -5.83
C GLY A 21 -2.76 -5.42 -7.33
N ASP A 22 -3.63 -4.83 -8.14
CA ASP A 22 -3.44 -4.62 -9.59
C ASP A 22 -2.59 -3.36 -9.81
N ALA A 23 -1.31 -3.55 -10.14
CA ALA A 23 -0.37 -2.47 -10.43
C ALA A 23 -0.81 -1.60 -11.63
N ARG A 24 -1.57 -2.14 -12.60
CA ARG A 24 -2.09 -1.35 -13.73
C ARG A 24 -3.22 -0.43 -13.28
N ALA A 25 -4.09 -0.89 -12.39
CA ALA A 25 -5.07 -0.05 -11.74
C ALA A 25 -4.40 1.01 -10.85
N GLY A 26 -3.39 0.61 -10.09
CA GLY A 26 -2.60 1.51 -9.25
C GLY A 26 -1.93 2.63 -10.05
N ARG A 27 -1.36 2.32 -11.21
CA ARG A 27 -0.78 3.33 -12.12
C ARG A 27 -1.79 4.41 -12.51
N ARG A 28 -3.04 4.03 -12.85
CA ARG A 28 -4.08 4.99 -13.24
C ARG A 28 -4.46 5.92 -12.09
N LEU A 29 -4.58 5.37 -10.88
CA LEU A 29 -4.85 6.15 -9.67
C LEU A 29 -3.69 7.09 -9.34
N ALA A 30 -2.45 6.57 -9.36
CA ALA A 30 -1.23 7.30 -9.06
C ALA A 30 -1.00 8.47 -10.03
N GLY A 31 -1.20 8.25 -11.33
CA GLY A 31 -1.03 9.27 -12.38
C GLY A 31 -2.02 10.42 -12.31
N GLY A 32 -3.07 10.32 -11.48
CA GLY A 32 -3.95 11.44 -11.16
C GLY A 32 -3.31 12.35 -10.11
N ARG A 33 -3.94 12.41 -8.93
CA ARG A 33 -3.59 13.38 -7.89
C ARG A 33 -2.26 13.07 -7.16
N CYS A 34 -1.82 11.81 -7.13
CA CYS A 34 -0.62 11.41 -6.37
C CYS A 34 0.67 11.91 -7.05
N ALA A 35 0.73 11.84 -8.39
CA ALA A 35 1.88 12.21 -9.18
C ALA A 35 2.22 13.71 -9.10
N VAL A 36 1.26 14.57 -8.73
CA VAL A 36 1.48 16.02 -8.55
C VAL A 36 2.60 16.30 -7.54
N CYS A 37 2.72 15.46 -6.50
CA CYS A 37 3.74 15.60 -5.47
C CYS A 37 4.81 14.51 -5.56
N HIS A 38 4.38 13.26 -5.78
CA HIS A 38 5.26 12.10 -5.73
C HIS A 38 5.87 11.70 -7.09
N GLY A 39 5.56 12.42 -8.17
CA GLY A 39 6.01 12.10 -9.52
C GLY A 39 5.27 10.94 -10.16
N ASN A 40 5.32 10.86 -11.50
CA ASN A 40 4.65 9.81 -12.28
C ASN A 40 5.33 8.44 -12.14
N ASP A 41 6.62 8.45 -11.83
CA ASP A 41 7.48 7.30 -11.53
C ASP A 41 7.71 7.12 -10.03
N GLY A 42 6.99 7.83 -9.16
CA GLY A 42 7.20 7.75 -7.72
C GLY A 42 8.49 8.42 -7.25
N ILE A 43 9.19 9.18 -8.10
CA ILE A 43 10.27 10.09 -7.69
C ILE A 43 9.68 11.47 -7.48
N ALA A 44 9.73 11.95 -6.24
CA ALA A 44 9.07 13.16 -5.81
C ALA A 44 9.55 14.38 -6.59
N VAL A 45 8.56 15.20 -6.98
CA VAL A 45 8.79 16.48 -7.68
C VAL A 45 8.58 17.68 -6.76
N GLN A 46 8.07 17.44 -5.54
CA GLN A 46 7.92 18.45 -4.49
C GLN A 46 8.88 18.18 -3.34
N PRO A 47 9.52 19.21 -2.75
CA PRO A 47 10.52 19.05 -1.69
C PRO A 47 10.02 18.29 -0.45
N ASP A 48 8.76 18.51 -0.06
CA ASP A 48 8.18 17.92 1.15
C ASP A 48 7.52 16.56 0.90
N ALA A 49 7.52 16.08 -0.35
CA ALA A 49 6.97 14.78 -0.71
C ALA A 49 8.08 13.72 -0.72
N PRO A 50 7.89 12.56 -0.06
CA PRO A 50 8.85 11.46 -0.16
C PRO A 50 8.76 10.75 -1.51
N ASN A 51 9.88 10.16 -1.93
CA ASN A 51 9.90 9.16 -3.01
C ASN A 51 9.11 7.91 -2.60
N LEU A 52 8.31 7.40 -3.52
CA LEU A 52 7.51 6.18 -3.37
C LEU A 52 8.01 5.02 -4.22
N ALA A 53 8.80 5.32 -5.27
CA ALA A 53 9.35 4.32 -6.18
C ALA A 53 10.12 3.21 -5.43
N GLY A 54 9.80 1.95 -5.72
CA GLY A 54 10.48 0.78 -5.16
C GLY A 54 10.25 0.56 -3.67
N GLN A 55 9.33 1.30 -3.05
CA GLN A 55 9.04 1.17 -1.63
C GLN A 55 8.32 -0.15 -1.32
N ASN A 56 8.54 -0.68 -0.11
CA ASN A 56 7.88 -1.89 0.35
C ASN A 56 6.34 -1.76 0.29
N PRO A 57 5.63 -2.70 -0.37
CA PRO A 57 4.18 -2.57 -0.58
C PRO A 57 3.40 -2.62 0.73
N ALA A 58 3.82 -3.43 1.71
CA ALA A 58 3.15 -3.50 3.02
C ALA A 58 3.29 -2.18 3.79
N TYR A 59 4.45 -1.53 3.70
CA TYR A 59 4.65 -0.20 4.26
C TYR A 59 3.74 0.84 3.59
N LEU A 60 3.71 0.87 2.25
CA LEU A 60 2.84 1.79 1.50
C LEU A 60 1.37 1.61 1.90
N SER A 61 0.88 0.37 1.94
CA SER A 61 -0.50 0.11 2.35
C SER A 61 -0.76 0.53 3.79
N ALA A 62 0.15 0.25 4.72
CA ALA A 62 0.02 0.64 6.12
C ALA A 62 -0.04 2.17 6.28
N GLN A 63 0.81 2.92 5.57
CA GLN A 63 0.82 4.38 5.64
C GLN A 63 -0.45 4.99 5.05
N LEU A 64 -0.90 4.51 3.89
CA LEU A 64 -2.13 4.98 3.25
C LEU A 64 -3.36 4.75 4.14
N ARG A 65 -3.45 3.56 4.78
CA ARG A 65 -4.50 3.29 5.78
C ARG A 65 -4.39 4.23 6.97
N ALA A 66 -3.18 4.42 7.51
CA ALA A 66 -2.97 5.30 8.66
C ALA A 66 -3.37 6.76 8.35
N PHE A 67 -3.13 7.24 7.13
CA PHE A 67 -3.59 8.56 6.71
C PHE A 67 -5.11 8.60 6.50
N ARG A 68 -5.71 7.60 5.82
CA ARG A 68 -7.16 7.53 5.63
C ARG A 68 -7.91 7.53 6.96
N ASP A 69 -7.45 6.68 7.88
CA ASP A 69 -8.09 6.43 9.18
C ASP A 69 -7.67 7.48 10.23
N LYS A 70 -6.86 8.48 9.83
CA LYS A 70 -6.33 9.57 10.67
C LYS A 70 -5.50 9.08 11.88
N ALA A 71 -4.99 7.86 11.85
CA ALA A 71 -4.01 7.36 12.81
C ALA A 71 -2.61 8.00 12.62
N ARG A 72 -2.32 8.47 11.40
CA ARG A 72 -1.20 9.35 11.08
C ARG A 72 -1.74 10.67 10.56
N LEU A 73 -1.26 11.79 11.12
CA LEU A 73 -1.72 13.12 10.77
C LEU A 73 -0.74 13.83 9.84
N HIS A 74 -1.27 14.33 8.73
CA HIS A 74 -0.63 15.22 7.76
C HIS A 74 -1.73 15.79 6.85
N GLU A 75 -1.92 17.11 6.89
CA GLU A 75 -3.08 17.80 6.27
C GLU A 75 -3.37 17.31 4.84
N GLN A 76 -2.37 17.35 3.97
CA GLN A 76 -2.50 16.94 2.57
C GLN A 76 -2.77 15.43 2.46
N MET A 77 -1.94 14.58 3.07
CA MET A 77 -2.08 13.13 2.90
C MET A 77 -3.36 12.56 3.51
N ASN A 78 -3.88 13.14 4.59
CA ASN A 78 -5.19 12.75 5.11
C ASN A 78 -6.30 13.04 4.08
N LEU A 79 -6.29 14.21 3.42
CA LEU A 79 -7.25 14.53 2.35
C LEU A 79 -7.09 13.61 1.14
N MET A 80 -5.84 13.31 0.75
CA MET A 80 -5.54 12.48 -0.42
C MET A 80 -5.98 11.02 -0.23
N ALA A 81 -5.88 10.52 1.01
CA ALA A 81 -6.19 9.16 1.37
C ALA A 81 -7.66 8.93 1.81
N ALA A 82 -8.41 9.99 2.12
CA ALA A 82 -9.73 9.93 2.77
C ALA A 82 -10.71 8.95 2.09
N ASP A 83 -10.75 8.95 0.76
CA ASP A 83 -11.70 8.16 -0.02
C ASP A 83 -11.07 6.89 -0.61
N LEU A 84 -9.84 6.53 -0.24
CA LEU A 84 -9.20 5.33 -0.77
C LEU A 84 -9.84 4.07 -0.17
N THR A 85 -10.37 3.22 -1.04
CA THR A 85 -10.81 1.88 -0.66
C THR A 85 -9.61 0.99 -0.34
N GLU A 86 -9.83 -0.14 0.34
CA GLU A 86 -8.77 -1.13 0.55
C GLU A 86 -8.17 -1.64 -0.77
N ALA A 87 -8.99 -1.77 -1.82
CA ALA A 87 -8.54 -2.16 -3.15
C ALA A 87 -7.65 -1.07 -3.77
N ASP A 88 -8.01 0.22 -3.64
CA ASP A 88 -7.18 1.32 -4.14
C ASP A 88 -5.82 1.35 -3.44
N ILE A 89 -5.80 1.15 -2.11
CA ILE A 89 -4.58 1.10 -1.31
C ILE A 89 -3.68 -0.06 -1.76
N ALA A 90 -4.25 -1.26 -1.97
CA ALA A 90 -3.50 -2.41 -2.46
C ALA A 90 -2.95 -2.15 -3.87
N ASN A 91 -3.76 -1.58 -4.76
CA ASN A 91 -3.37 -1.25 -6.14
C ASN A 91 -2.25 -0.21 -6.19
N LEU A 92 -2.36 0.88 -5.41
CA LEU A 92 -1.33 1.91 -5.31
C LEU A 92 -0.02 1.35 -4.75
N ALA A 93 -0.10 0.52 -3.71
CA ALA A 93 1.07 -0.14 -3.14
C ALA A 93 1.75 -1.07 -4.16
N ALA A 94 0.98 -1.88 -4.88
CA ALA A 94 1.50 -2.76 -5.93
C ALA A 94 2.15 -1.96 -7.07
N TRP A 95 1.56 -0.83 -7.46
CA TRP A 95 2.11 0.04 -8.49
C TRP A 95 3.47 0.62 -8.11
N TYR A 96 3.57 1.32 -6.97
CA TYR A 96 4.81 1.99 -6.58
C TYR A 96 5.92 0.99 -6.20
N ALA A 97 5.56 -0.15 -5.59
CA ALA A 97 6.52 -1.20 -5.26
C ALA A 97 7.12 -1.88 -6.50
N ALA A 98 6.40 -1.90 -7.63
CA ALA A 98 6.87 -2.48 -8.88
C ALA A 98 7.85 -1.56 -9.66
N ILE A 99 8.10 -0.35 -9.16
CA ILE A 99 9.04 0.58 -9.81
C ILE A 99 10.46 0.22 -9.39
N GLU A 100 11.30 -0.12 -10.36
CA GLU A 100 12.72 -0.42 -10.12
C GLU A 100 13.53 0.86 -9.90
N VAL A 101 14.31 0.89 -8.82
CA VAL A 101 15.19 2.01 -8.47
C VAL A 101 16.62 1.51 -8.39
N THR A 102 17.51 2.17 -9.13
CA THR A 102 18.95 1.89 -9.10
C THR A 102 19.68 3.02 -8.39
N ALA A 103 20.42 2.69 -7.34
CA ALA A 103 21.28 3.64 -6.64
C ALA A 103 22.75 3.36 -6.98
N THR A 104 23.47 4.41 -7.37
CA THR A 104 24.92 4.35 -7.59
C THR A 104 25.63 5.04 -6.43
N PRO A 105 26.41 4.31 -5.61
CA PRO A 105 27.20 4.92 -4.55
C PRO A 105 28.25 5.89 -5.12
N PRO A 106 28.60 6.97 -4.41
CA PRO A 106 29.71 7.83 -4.81
C PRO A 106 31.03 7.04 -4.77
N ALA A 107 31.98 7.41 -5.63
CA ALA A 107 33.35 6.96 -5.49
C ALA A 107 33.87 7.46 -4.12
N ARG A 108 34.53 6.57 -3.37
CA ARG A 108 35.04 6.87 -2.01
C ARG A 108 35.96 8.08 -1.99
#